data_AF-A0A0L8HBA5-F1
#
_entry.id   AF-A0A0L8HBA5-F1
#
_cell.length_a   1.000
_cell.length_b   1.000
_cell.length_c   1.000
_cell.angle_alpha   90.00
_cell.angle_beta   90.00
_cell.angle_gamma   90.00
#
_symmetry.space_group_name_H-M   'P 1'
#
loop_
_entity.id
_entity.type
_entity.pdbx_description
1 polymer ?
#
loop_
_entity_poly.entity_id
_entity_poly.type
_entity_poly.pdbx_seq_one_letter_code
_entity_poly.pdbx_strand_id
1 'polypeptide(L)'
;MTTMLILTLTTILAATSNQEINEAHYKRLPPGYSYGYLQASPTEQFISTRNLLKCAAISLNSQSEFFTYNNVSHVCKNYSSKDIMTVVSANDSNEMSFYRKSEWIKTYAISMGANSLIYNSFLNIGSPSTWNVDKCNGTYCPNFFRHPILDIWNHLPIEQVKLVLYKNETAVVTMVFDRRNTTLENWFSVKNLKSSPWNDLTPGKTNVFSINGAL
;
A
#
# COMPACT_ATOMS: atom_id res chain seq x y z
N MET A 1 -1.67 10.41 -22.24
CA MET A 1 -2.37 9.29 -21.56
C MET A 1 -1.67 9.15 -20.21
N THR A 2 -2.37 8.97 -19.08
CA THR A 2 -1.76 8.93 -17.73
C THR A 2 -2.35 7.72 -16.98
N THR A 3 -1.55 6.72 -16.58
CA THR A 3 -1.97 5.58 -15.73
C THR A 3 -1.44 5.88 -14.34
N MET A 4 -1.84 7.01 -13.77
CA MET A 4 -1.57 7.24 -12.37
C MET A 4 -2.38 6.25 -11.55
N LEU A 5 -1.75 5.22 -10.98
CA LEU A 5 -2.35 4.46 -9.89
C LEU A 5 -2.34 5.38 -8.65
N ILE A 6 -3.33 6.24 -8.51
CA ILE A 6 -3.54 7.01 -7.29
C ILE A 6 -4.68 6.37 -6.52
N LEU A 7 -4.37 6.07 -5.28
CA LEU A 7 -5.28 5.52 -4.31
C LEU A 7 -5.50 6.61 -3.28
N THR A 8 -6.69 7.18 -3.30
CA THR A 8 -7.14 8.26 -2.42
C THR A 8 -8.46 7.84 -1.79
N LEU A 9 -8.64 8.09 -0.50
CA LEU A 9 -9.94 8.45 0.05
C LEU A 9 -9.82 9.23 1.35
N THR A 10 -10.58 10.32 1.42
CA THR A 10 -10.93 11.09 2.60
C THR A 10 -12.23 10.57 3.20
N THR A 11 -12.27 10.45 4.52
CA THR A 11 -13.49 10.64 5.32
C THR A 11 -13.12 11.43 6.58
N ILE A 12 -13.73 12.60 6.73
CA ILE A 12 -13.77 13.34 7.99
C ILE A 12 -14.90 12.70 8.78
N LEU A 13 -14.64 12.21 9.99
CA LEU A 13 -15.68 12.03 11.02
C LEU A 13 -15.06 12.05 12.42
N ALA A 14 -15.67 12.86 13.26
CA ALA A 14 -15.23 13.23 14.60
C ALA A 14 -15.30 12.07 15.58
N ALA A 15 -14.29 11.97 16.45
CA ALA A 15 -14.24 11.00 17.52
C ALA A 15 -15.22 11.40 18.66
N THR A 16 -16.09 10.48 19.05
CA THR A 16 -16.78 10.55 20.35
C THR A 16 -16.42 9.34 21.19
N SER A 17 -15.58 9.60 22.20
CA SER A 17 -15.55 9.05 23.55
C SER A 17 -16.07 7.61 23.81
N ASN A 18 -15.10 6.74 24.11
CA ASN A 18 -15.14 5.72 25.18
C ASN A 18 -16.17 4.59 25.08
N GLN A 19 -15.99 3.70 24.10
CA GLN A 19 -16.04 2.23 24.25
C GLN A 19 -15.72 1.63 22.86
N GLU A 20 -14.91 0.57 22.79
CA GLU A 20 -14.50 -0.12 21.54
C GLU A 20 -13.26 0.41 20.77
N ILE A 21 -12.19 0.77 21.48
CA ILE A 21 -10.82 0.76 20.89
C ILE A 21 -10.22 -0.66 20.99
N ASN A 22 -11.03 -1.71 21.04
CA ASN A 22 -10.59 -3.06 20.73
C ASN A 22 -10.96 -3.30 19.25
N GLU A 23 -9.98 -3.61 18.40
CA GLU A 23 -10.17 -4.19 17.05
C GLU A 23 -10.73 -3.32 15.90
N ALA A 24 -11.21 -2.09 16.14
CA ALA A 24 -11.92 -1.34 15.09
C ALA A 24 -11.02 -0.70 14.01
N HIS A 25 -9.82 -0.22 14.35
CA HIS A 25 -9.07 0.69 13.46
C HIS A 25 -7.74 0.16 12.93
N TYR A 26 -7.17 -0.90 13.50
CA TYR A 26 -5.89 -1.46 13.05
C TYR A 26 -5.95 -2.99 13.06
N LYS A 27 -5.28 -3.60 12.09
CA LYS A 27 -5.07 -5.05 12.01
C LYS A 27 -3.58 -5.36 12.18
N ARG A 28 -3.27 -6.48 12.84
CA ARG A 28 -1.89 -6.94 13.08
C ARG A 28 -1.33 -7.59 11.81
N LEU A 29 -0.07 -7.30 11.48
CA LEU A 29 0.69 -8.06 10.49
C LEU A 29 1.10 -9.44 11.05
N PRO A 30 1.28 -10.45 10.18
CA PRO A 30 1.82 -11.74 10.61
C PRO A 30 3.21 -11.58 11.30
N PRO A 31 3.56 -12.46 12.25
CA PRO A 31 4.90 -12.49 12.84
C PRO A 31 6.00 -12.58 11.77
N GLY A 32 7.17 -11.97 12.04
CA GLY A 32 8.31 -11.94 11.13
C GLY A 32 8.36 -10.72 10.20
N TYR A 33 7.29 -9.91 10.16
CA TYR A 33 7.21 -8.68 9.38
C TYR A 33 7.14 -7.47 10.29
N SER A 34 8.03 -6.49 10.08
CA SER A 34 7.97 -5.23 10.81
C SER A 34 8.08 -3.99 9.93
N TYR A 35 7.50 -2.87 10.39
CA TYR A 35 7.73 -1.56 9.80
C TYR A 35 9.05 -0.98 10.33
N GLY A 36 9.84 -0.39 9.44
CA GLY A 36 11.08 0.29 9.75
C GLY A 36 11.39 1.31 8.66
N TYR A 37 12.23 2.28 8.99
CA TYR A 37 12.67 3.30 8.05
C TYR A 37 13.88 2.79 7.24
N LEU A 38 13.89 2.94 5.90
CA LEU A 38 15.08 2.66 5.07
C LEU A 38 16.25 3.62 5.32
N GLN A 39 15.96 4.83 5.82
CA GLN A 39 16.92 5.89 6.12
C GLN A 39 16.51 6.55 7.43
N ALA A 40 17.46 7.05 8.22
CA ALA A 40 17.17 7.77 9.46
C ALA A 40 16.14 8.88 9.19
N SER A 41 14.91 8.70 9.63
CA SER A 41 13.86 9.71 9.47
C SER A 41 14.19 10.90 10.38
N PRO A 42 14.06 12.16 9.93
CA PRO A 42 14.50 13.32 10.72
C PRO A 42 13.72 13.57 12.02
N THR A 43 12.62 12.84 12.24
CA THR A 43 11.72 13.02 13.38
C THR A 43 11.18 11.67 13.84
N GLU A 44 12.05 10.83 14.41
CA GLU A 44 11.63 9.61 15.10
C GLU A 44 10.81 9.98 16.34
N GLN A 45 9.47 9.97 16.22
CA GLN A 45 8.59 10.08 17.39
C GLN A 45 8.43 8.70 18.03
N PHE A 46 9.45 8.32 18.80
CA PHE A 46 9.36 7.16 19.69
C PHE A 46 8.54 7.52 20.92
N ILE A 47 7.53 6.71 21.19
CA ILE A 47 6.68 6.91 22.36
C ILE A 47 6.81 5.68 23.24
N SER A 48 7.26 5.88 24.47
CA SER A 48 7.23 4.80 25.46
C SER A 48 5.84 4.69 26.06
N THR A 49 5.19 3.54 25.88
CA THR A 49 3.88 3.23 26.47
C THR A 49 3.80 1.74 26.74
N ARG A 50 3.36 1.34 27.94
CA ARG A 50 3.16 -0.09 28.26
C ARG A 50 1.87 -0.68 27.67
N ASN A 51 1.05 0.17 27.04
CA ASN A 51 -0.27 -0.21 26.54
C ASN A 51 -0.31 -0.06 25.01
N LEU A 52 -0.49 -1.20 24.34
CA LEU A 52 -0.68 -1.30 22.89
C LEU A 52 -1.86 -0.45 22.40
N LEU A 53 -2.98 -0.41 23.13
CA LEU A 53 -4.16 0.38 22.77
C LEU A 53 -3.84 1.87 22.79
N LYS A 54 -3.00 2.31 23.74
CA LYS A 54 -2.53 3.69 23.78
C LYS A 54 -1.63 4.01 22.58
N CYS A 55 -0.78 3.08 22.17
CA CYS A 55 0.01 3.21 20.93
C CYS A 55 -0.89 3.32 19.69
N ALA A 56 -1.92 2.47 19.59
CA ALA A 56 -2.90 2.52 18.50
C ALA A 56 -3.69 3.83 18.47
N ALA A 57 -4.12 4.34 19.64
CA ALA A 57 -4.85 5.61 19.74
C ALA A 57 -3.97 6.80 19.32
N ILE A 58 -2.70 6.81 19.71
CA ILE A 58 -1.77 7.87 19.30
C ILE A 58 -1.52 7.80 17.78
N SER A 59 -1.34 6.59 17.24
CA SER A 59 -1.20 6.36 15.80
C SER A 59 -2.42 6.84 15.02
N LEU A 60 -3.62 6.60 15.55
CA LEU A 60 -4.86 7.06 14.94
C LEU A 60 -4.93 8.59 14.91
N ASN A 61 -4.56 9.24 16.02
CA ASN A 61 -4.57 10.70 16.14
C ASN A 61 -3.51 11.37 15.24
N SER A 62 -2.36 10.72 15.02
CA SER A 62 -1.34 11.18 14.06
C SER A 62 -1.68 10.83 12.60
N GLN A 63 -2.86 10.24 12.34
CA GLN A 63 -3.29 9.75 11.03
C GLN A 63 -2.33 8.73 10.41
N SER A 64 -1.55 8.03 11.22
CA SER A 64 -0.56 7.07 10.77
C SER A 64 -1.24 5.86 10.15
N GLU A 65 -0.81 5.48 8.94
CA GLU A 65 -1.32 4.26 8.30
C GLU A 65 -0.75 3.01 8.94
N PHE A 66 0.42 3.13 9.58
CA PHE A 66 1.14 2.01 10.17
C PHE A 66 1.76 2.40 11.51
N PHE A 67 1.89 1.42 12.40
CA PHE A 67 2.68 1.57 13.62
C PHE A 67 3.31 0.25 14.04
N THR A 68 4.40 0.32 14.81
CA THR A 68 4.96 -0.84 15.51
C THR A 68 4.90 -0.62 17.01
N TYR A 69 4.82 -1.74 17.73
CA TYR A 69 4.84 -1.78 19.18
C TYR A 69 5.71 -2.94 19.64
N ASN A 70 6.73 -2.64 20.44
CA ASN A 70 7.58 -3.66 21.05
C ASN A 70 7.03 -4.03 22.44
N ASN A 71 6.72 -5.31 22.64
CA ASN A 71 6.06 -5.76 23.87
C ASN A 71 6.99 -5.81 25.09
N VAL A 72 8.31 -5.77 24.88
CA VAL A 72 9.33 -5.79 25.95
C VAL A 72 9.85 -4.38 26.24
N SER A 73 10.29 -3.65 25.22
CA SER A 73 10.79 -2.29 25.41
C SER A 73 9.69 -1.25 25.58
N HIS A 74 8.43 -1.62 25.31
CA HIS A 74 7.27 -0.74 25.38
C HIS A 74 7.40 0.48 24.45
N VAL A 75 8.19 0.36 23.38
CA VAL A 75 8.39 1.40 22.38
C VAL A 75 7.31 1.29 21.31
N CYS A 76 6.60 2.39 21.10
CA CYS A 76 5.66 2.62 20.02
C CYS A 76 6.32 3.49 18.94
N LYS A 77 6.22 3.07 17.68
CA LYS A 77 6.73 3.80 16.52
C LYS A 77 5.59 4.02 15.55
N ASN A 78 5.33 5.27 15.17
CA ASN A 78 4.29 5.61 14.22
C ASN A 78 4.93 5.94 12.87
N TYR A 79 4.29 5.53 11.78
CA TYR A 79 4.80 5.77 10.42
C TYR A 79 3.78 6.53 9.59
N SER A 80 4.28 7.49 8.83
CA SER A 80 3.55 8.18 7.77
C SER A 80 3.40 7.29 6.54
N SER A 81 2.40 7.56 5.71
CA SER A 81 2.20 6.96 4.38
C SER A 81 3.36 7.23 3.41
N LYS A 82 4.22 8.21 3.75
CA LYS A 82 5.41 8.58 2.98
C LYS A 82 6.67 7.83 3.42
N ASP A 83 6.64 7.16 4.57
CA ASP A 83 7.79 6.45 5.10
C ASP A 83 7.97 5.11 4.37
N ILE A 84 9.20 4.83 3.95
CA ILE A 84 9.49 3.65 3.13
C ILE A 84 9.65 2.44 4.04
N MET A 85 8.77 1.45 3.87
CA MET A 85 8.82 0.18 4.58
C MET A 85 10.12 -0.60 4.31
N THR A 86 10.64 -1.26 5.32
CA THR A 86 11.63 -2.34 5.13
C THR A 86 11.06 -3.64 5.65
N VAL A 87 11.24 -4.73 4.91
CA VAL A 87 11.17 -6.07 5.51
C VAL A 87 12.42 -6.22 6.37
N VAL A 88 12.37 -5.74 7.61
CA VAL A 88 13.28 -6.28 8.60
C VAL A 88 12.63 -7.60 8.96
N SER A 89 13.18 -8.71 8.45
CA SER A 89 12.91 -10.02 9.04
C SER A 89 13.08 -9.82 10.54
N ALA A 90 11.98 -9.85 11.28
CA ALA A 90 11.98 -9.40 12.66
C ALA A 90 12.89 -10.33 13.48
N ASN A 91 14.16 -9.98 13.60
CA ASN A 91 15.09 -10.62 14.52
C ASN A 91 14.65 -10.38 15.98
N ASP A 92 13.75 -9.41 16.20
CA ASP A 92 13.06 -9.20 17.46
C ASP A 92 11.61 -9.71 17.39
N SER A 93 11.39 -10.93 17.88
CA SER A 93 10.07 -11.55 18.00
C SER A 93 9.09 -10.76 18.87
N ASN A 94 9.56 -9.76 19.62
CA ASN A 94 8.75 -8.92 20.48
C ASN A 94 8.19 -7.68 19.77
N GLU A 95 8.65 -7.37 18.56
CA GLU A 95 8.10 -6.27 17.77
C GLU A 95 6.85 -6.72 17.00
N MET A 96 5.74 -6.02 17.25
CA MET A 96 4.46 -6.26 16.61
C MET A 96 4.11 -5.09 15.71
N SER A 97 3.72 -5.39 14.48
CA SER A 97 3.38 -4.39 13.48
C SER A 97 1.89 -4.38 13.16
N PHE A 98 1.37 -3.18 12.90
CA PHE A 98 -0.05 -2.94 12.68
C PHE A 98 -0.26 -2.01 11.50
N TYR A 99 -1.32 -2.25 10.74
CA TYR A 99 -1.77 -1.39 9.65
C TYR A 99 -3.21 -0.94 9.90
N ARG A 100 -3.50 0.30 9.52
CA ARG A 100 -4.82 0.88 9.69
C ARG A 100 -5.82 0.09 8.85
N LYS A 101 -6.96 -0.23 9.45
CA LYS A 101 -8.18 -0.72 8.80
C LYS A 101 -8.78 0.46 8.02
N SER A 102 -8.06 0.99 7.04
CA SER A 102 -8.61 1.86 6.02
C SER A 102 -9.27 0.99 4.95
N GLU A 103 -10.12 1.59 4.11
CA GLU A 103 -10.72 0.86 3.00
C GLU A 103 -9.67 0.41 1.96
N TRP A 104 -8.58 1.19 1.79
CA TRP A 104 -7.54 0.94 0.77
C TRP A 104 -6.18 1.51 1.19
N ILE A 105 -5.08 0.84 0.85
CA ILE A 105 -3.68 1.30 1.05
C ILE A 105 -3.04 1.58 -0.32
N LYS A 106 -2.40 2.74 -0.51
CA LYS A 106 -1.70 3.07 -1.76
C LYS A 106 -0.41 2.26 -1.82
N THR A 107 -0.27 1.43 -2.84
CA THR A 107 0.91 0.55 -2.96
C THR A 107 1.81 0.86 -4.13
N TYR A 108 1.29 1.51 -5.17
CA TYR A 108 2.03 1.83 -6.38
C TYR A 108 1.42 3.05 -7.06
N ALA A 109 2.20 3.85 -7.76
CA ALA A 109 1.76 4.90 -8.67
C ALA A 109 2.81 5.10 -9.74
N ILE A 110 2.39 5.38 -10.96
CA ILE A 110 3.32 5.78 -12.01
C ILE A 110 2.64 6.72 -13.00
N SER A 111 3.34 7.67 -13.60
CA SER A 111 2.79 8.47 -14.70
C SER A 111 3.21 7.85 -16.05
N MET A 112 2.27 7.73 -16.99
CA MET A 112 2.62 7.34 -18.36
C MET A 112 3.47 8.42 -19.03
N GLY A 113 4.18 8.04 -20.08
CA GLY A 113 4.99 8.95 -20.89
C GLY A 113 6.40 9.19 -20.36
N ALA A 114 6.72 8.69 -19.16
CA ALA A 114 8.07 8.76 -18.59
C ALA A 114 9.03 7.67 -19.12
N ASN A 115 8.56 6.77 -20.00
CA ASN A 115 9.28 5.58 -20.48
C ASN A 115 9.82 4.70 -19.33
N SER A 116 9.11 4.68 -18.19
CA SER A 116 9.49 3.89 -17.04
C SER A 116 9.27 2.40 -17.31
N LEU A 117 10.16 1.56 -16.79
CA LEU A 117 10.07 0.10 -16.88
C LEU A 117 9.09 -0.42 -15.83
N ILE A 118 7.78 -0.25 -16.09
CA ILE A 118 6.69 -0.54 -15.15
C ILE A 118 6.77 -1.94 -14.57
N TYR A 119 7.02 -2.95 -15.41
CA TYR A 119 7.13 -4.34 -14.98
C TYR A 119 8.24 -4.52 -13.93
N ASN A 120 9.43 -4.00 -14.24
CA ASN A 120 10.59 -4.10 -13.36
C ASN A 120 10.35 -3.35 -12.04
N SER A 121 9.83 -2.13 -12.10
CA SER A 121 9.55 -1.36 -10.90
C SER A 121 8.43 -1.97 -10.06
N PHE A 122 7.40 -2.55 -10.67
CA PHE A 122 6.32 -3.19 -9.92
C PHE A 122 6.82 -4.44 -9.17
N LEU A 123 7.58 -5.30 -9.86
CA LEU A 123 8.13 -6.56 -9.32
C LEU A 123 9.46 -6.41 -8.57
N ASN A 124 9.98 -5.19 -8.42
CA ASN A 124 11.26 -4.93 -7.75
C ASN A 124 12.47 -5.60 -8.43
N ILE A 125 12.49 -5.65 -9.76
CA ILE A 125 13.58 -6.24 -10.55
C ILE A 125 14.63 -5.18 -10.85
N GLY A 126 15.78 -5.22 -10.19
CA GLY A 126 16.84 -4.23 -10.34
C GLY A 126 16.75 -3.11 -9.29
N SER A 127 17.15 -1.89 -9.66
CA SER A 127 17.17 -0.73 -8.75
C SER A 127 16.35 0.44 -9.32
N PRO A 128 15.86 1.38 -8.47
CA PRO A 128 15.11 2.54 -8.94
C PRO A 128 15.76 3.31 -10.10
N SER A 129 17.09 3.46 -10.04
CA SER A 129 17.89 4.07 -11.10
C SER A 129 17.78 3.39 -12.47
N THR A 130 17.53 2.08 -12.52
CA THR A 130 17.37 1.34 -13.78
C THR A 130 15.94 1.33 -14.29
N TRP A 131 14.95 1.68 -13.47
CA TRP A 131 13.53 1.67 -13.85
C TRP A 131 13.10 2.92 -14.60
N ASN A 132 13.96 3.93 -14.71
CA ASN A 132 13.63 5.21 -15.36
C ASN A 132 12.39 5.87 -14.72
N VAL A 133 12.30 5.81 -13.39
CA VAL A 133 11.18 6.31 -12.58
C VAL A 133 11.38 7.74 -12.06
N ASP A 134 12.59 8.27 -12.16
CA ASP A 134 12.92 9.63 -11.69
C ASP A 134 12.61 10.72 -12.74
N LYS A 135 12.23 10.32 -13.96
CA LYS A 135 11.92 11.26 -15.05
C LYS A 135 10.52 11.86 -14.89
N CYS A 136 10.48 13.13 -14.54
CA CYS A 136 9.29 13.95 -14.64
C CYS A 136 8.69 13.94 -16.05
N ASN A 137 7.37 13.83 -16.15
CA ASN A 137 6.64 14.07 -17.39
C ASN A 137 5.87 15.40 -17.27
N GLY A 138 6.43 16.47 -17.82
CA GLY A 138 5.89 17.83 -17.64
C GLY A 138 5.92 18.26 -16.17
N THR A 139 4.77 18.68 -15.63
CA THR A 139 4.62 19.11 -14.23
C THR A 139 4.39 17.96 -13.24
N TYR A 140 4.29 16.71 -13.71
CA TYR A 140 3.99 15.56 -12.85
C TYR A 140 5.28 14.97 -12.26
N CYS A 141 5.59 15.36 -11.01
CA CYS A 141 6.72 14.86 -10.21
C CYS A 141 6.33 14.71 -8.72
N PRO A 142 6.81 13.68 -7.98
CA PRO A 142 7.45 12.48 -8.52
C PRO A 142 6.43 11.67 -9.33
N ASN A 143 6.84 11.24 -10.51
CA ASN A 143 6.02 10.45 -11.44
C ASN A 143 5.93 8.98 -11.02
N PHE A 144 6.44 8.60 -9.85
CA PHE A 144 6.52 7.24 -9.36
C PHE A 144 6.33 7.18 -7.85
N PHE A 145 5.65 6.13 -7.40
CA PHE A 145 5.57 5.72 -6.02
C PHE A 145 5.51 4.20 -5.98
N ARG A 146 6.29 3.58 -5.11
CA ARG A 146 6.20 2.14 -4.86
C ARG A 146 6.34 1.91 -3.37
N HIS A 147 5.33 1.26 -2.81
CA HIS A 147 5.31 0.89 -1.42
C HIS A 147 5.90 -0.52 -1.27
N PRO A 148 6.86 -0.74 -0.36
CA PRO A 148 7.53 -2.06 -0.21
C PRO A 148 6.61 -3.18 0.30
N ILE A 149 5.37 -2.85 0.68
CA ILE A 149 4.31 -3.85 0.93
C ILE A 149 4.09 -4.80 -0.27
N LEU A 150 4.41 -4.36 -1.49
CA LEU A 150 4.38 -5.22 -2.68
C LEU A 150 5.36 -6.39 -2.57
N ASP A 151 6.49 -6.23 -1.87
CA ASP A 151 7.51 -7.28 -1.72
C ASP A 151 7.06 -8.40 -0.78
N ILE A 152 6.09 -8.13 0.10
CA ILE A 152 5.50 -9.12 1.02
C ILE A 152 4.07 -9.49 0.63
N TRP A 153 3.65 -9.18 -0.61
CA TRP A 153 2.29 -9.37 -1.11
C TRP A 153 1.66 -10.71 -0.75
N ASN A 154 2.43 -11.80 -0.88
CA ASN A 154 1.95 -13.16 -0.65
C ASN A 154 1.60 -13.45 0.82
N HIS A 155 2.14 -12.66 1.76
CA HIS A 155 1.93 -12.84 3.20
C HIS A 155 0.82 -11.96 3.77
N LEU A 156 0.25 -11.09 2.95
CA LEU A 156 -0.77 -10.16 3.39
C LEU A 156 -2.16 -10.78 3.24
N PRO A 157 -3.07 -10.55 4.20
CA PRO A 157 -4.48 -10.95 4.10
C PRO A 157 -5.25 -9.95 3.21
N ILE A 158 -4.82 -9.78 1.97
CA ILE A 158 -5.48 -8.90 0.99
C ILE A 158 -6.75 -9.60 0.51
N GLU A 159 -7.88 -8.89 0.49
CA GLU A 159 -9.14 -9.41 -0.06
C GLU A 159 -9.38 -8.89 -1.48
N GLN A 160 -9.02 -7.64 -1.74
CA GLN A 160 -9.29 -6.97 -3.00
C GLN A 160 -8.13 -6.07 -3.41
N VAL A 161 -8.01 -5.85 -4.72
CA VAL A 161 -7.05 -4.92 -5.32
C VAL A 161 -7.82 -3.91 -6.16
N LYS A 162 -7.46 -2.62 -6.06
CA LYS A 162 -8.10 -1.55 -6.83
C LYS A 162 -7.11 -0.95 -7.82
N LEU A 163 -7.48 -0.92 -9.10
CA LEU A 163 -6.83 -0.13 -10.14
C LEU A 163 -7.64 1.15 -10.35
N VAL A 164 -6.97 2.29 -10.29
CA VAL A 164 -7.57 3.58 -10.66
C VAL A 164 -6.68 4.25 -11.69
N LEU A 165 -7.29 4.75 -12.78
CA LEU A 165 -6.61 5.53 -13.81
C LEU A 165 -7.11 6.96 -13.76
N TYR A 166 -6.19 7.93 -13.86
CA TYR A 166 -6.51 9.35 -13.79
C TYR A 166 -6.19 10.03 -15.10
N LYS A 167 -7.04 10.97 -15.50
CA LYS A 167 -6.79 11.90 -16.59
C LYS A 167 -7.02 13.30 -16.04
N ASN A 168 -6.01 14.16 -16.14
CA ASN A 168 -6.06 15.53 -15.60
C ASN A 168 -6.55 15.54 -14.14
N GLU A 169 -5.91 14.72 -13.29
CA GLU A 169 -6.21 14.59 -11.85
C GLU A 169 -7.62 14.07 -11.52
N THR A 170 -8.41 13.71 -12.52
CA THR A 170 -9.74 13.13 -12.35
C THR A 170 -9.69 11.63 -12.59
N ALA A 171 -10.24 10.83 -11.68
CA ALA A 171 -10.37 9.39 -11.87
C ALA A 171 -11.32 9.09 -13.04
N VAL A 172 -10.82 8.41 -14.07
CA VAL A 172 -11.59 8.07 -15.29
C VAL A 172 -11.89 6.58 -15.40
N VAL A 173 -11.12 5.73 -14.73
CA VAL A 173 -11.35 4.28 -14.69
C VAL A 173 -11.09 3.81 -13.27
N THR A 174 -12.04 3.05 -12.72
CA THR A 174 -11.88 2.37 -11.43
C THR A 174 -12.29 0.92 -11.60
N MET A 175 -11.35 0.00 -11.35
CA MET A 175 -11.59 -1.44 -11.39
C MET A 175 -11.21 -2.06 -10.05
N VAL A 176 -12.01 -3.01 -9.58
CA VAL A 176 -11.74 -3.77 -8.36
C VAL A 176 -11.63 -5.24 -8.71
N PHE A 177 -10.58 -5.88 -8.23
CA PHE A 177 -10.27 -7.28 -8.44
C PHE A 177 -10.33 -8.05 -7.12
N ASP A 178 -10.75 -9.31 -7.18
CA ASP A 178 -10.60 -10.27 -6.10
C ASP A 178 -9.15 -10.75 -6.05
N ARG A 179 -8.55 -10.73 -4.86
CA ARG A 179 -7.17 -11.19 -4.69
C ARG A 179 -7.11 -12.68 -4.35
N ARG A 180 -8.19 -13.32 -3.89
CA ARG A 180 -8.12 -14.70 -3.35
C ARG A 180 -7.48 -15.66 -4.37
N ASN A 181 -6.49 -16.42 -3.92
CA ASN A 181 -5.73 -17.37 -4.74
C ASN A 181 -4.99 -16.73 -5.94
N THR A 182 -4.55 -15.48 -5.81
CA THR A 182 -3.74 -14.77 -6.82
C THR A 182 -2.37 -14.36 -6.26
N THR A 183 -1.41 -14.17 -7.15
CA THR A 183 -0.07 -13.65 -6.89
C THR A 183 0.02 -12.18 -7.29
N LEU A 184 1.15 -11.55 -6.99
CA LEU A 184 1.43 -10.17 -7.41
C LEU A 184 1.35 -9.99 -8.94
N GLU A 185 1.60 -11.03 -9.73
CA GLU A 185 1.63 -10.97 -11.20
C GLU A 185 0.28 -11.30 -11.86
N ASN A 186 -0.62 -12.04 -11.18
CA ASN A 186 -1.81 -12.60 -11.82
C ASN A 186 -3.16 -12.13 -11.22
N TRP A 187 -3.14 -11.24 -10.22
CA TRP A 187 -4.37 -10.63 -9.69
C TRP A 187 -5.10 -9.80 -10.74
N PHE A 188 -4.35 -9.13 -11.63
CA PHE A 188 -4.87 -8.27 -12.69
C PHE A 188 -5.30 -9.09 -13.91
N SER A 189 -6.45 -9.76 -13.81
CA SER A 189 -7.04 -10.54 -14.90
C SER A 189 -8.57 -10.50 -14.88
N VAL A 190 -9.21 -10.75 -16.03
CA VAL A 190 -10.69 -10.74 -16.16
C VAL A 190 -11.36 -11.70 -15.17
N LYS A 191 -10.77 -12.88 -14.94
CA LYS A 191 -11.36 -13.89 -14.03
C LYS A 191 -11.49 -13.38 -12.58
N ASN A 192 -10.67 -12.41 -12.20
CA ASN A 192 -10.64 -11.83 -10.87
C ASN A 192 -11.42 -10.51 -10.81
N LEU A 193 -11.98 -10.01 -11.91
CA LEU A 193 -12.63 -8.70 -11.95
C LEU A 193 -13.96 -8.73 -11.19
N LYS A 194 -14.07 -7.92 -10.13
CA LYS A 194 -15.30 -7.75 -9.32
C LYS A 194 -16.13 -6.55 -9.75
N SER A 195 -15.49 -5.47 -10.17
CA SER A 195 -16.19 -4.28 -10.69
C SER A 195 -15.33 -3.53 -11.68
N SER A 196 -15.98 -2.89 -12.64
CA SER A 196 -15.36 -2.04 -13.66
C SER A 196 -16.38 -1.01 -14.16
N PRO A 197 -15.96 0.07 -14.85
CA PRO A 197 -16.90 0.99 -15.47
C PRO A 197 -17.57 0.42 -16.74
N TRP A 198 -17.10 -0.74 -17.22
CA TRP A 198 -17.60 -1.42 -18.40
C TRP A 198 -18.46 -2.63 -18.03
N ASN A 199 -19.54 -2.83 -18.78
CA ASN A 199 -20.49 -3.93 -18.57
C ASN A 199 -20.30 -5.08 -19.59
N ASP A 200 -19.43 -4.89 -20.59
CA ASP A 200 -19.16 -5.81 -21.70
C ASP A 200 -17.87 -6.61 -21.52
N LEU A 201 -17.22 -6.53 -20.35
CA LEU A 201 -16.07 -7.37 -19.99
C LEU A 201 -16.54 -8.78 -19.61
N THR A 202 -17.00 -9.55 -20.60
CA THR A 202 -17.43 -10.94 -20.41
C THR A 202 -16.22 -11.89 -20.30
N PRO A 203 -16.21 -12.86 -19.36
CA PRO A 203 -15.21 -13.93 -19.33
C PRO A 203 -15.24 -14.73 -20.65
N GLY A 204 -14.19 -14.61 -21.47
CA GLY A 204 -14.14 -15.20 -22.81
C GLY A 204 -12.82 -14.90 -23.54
N LYS A 205 -12.82 -14.92 -24.88
CA LYS A 205 -11.68 -14.49 -25.72
C LYS A 205 -11.54 -12.96 -25.69
N THR A 206 -11.13 -12.42 -24.56
CA THR A 206 -10.73 -11.02 -24.43
C THR A 206 -9.25 -10.87 -24.77
N ASN A 207 -8.85 -9.70 -25.27
CA ASN A 207 -7.43 -9.33 -25.31
C ASN A 207 -6.84 -9.53 -23.90
N VAL A 208 -5.71 -10.24 -23.82
CA VAL A 208 -5.04 -10.49 -22.54
C VAL A 208 -4.57 -9.16 -21.97
N PHE A 209 -5.08 -8.77 -20.81
CA PHE A 209 -4.38 -7.81 -19.96
C PHE A 209 -3.76 -8.61 -18.82
N SER A 210 -2.45 -8.56 -18.73
CA SER A 210 -1.66 -9.16 -17.66
C SER A 210 -0.54 -8.20 -17.29
N ILE A 211 0.03 -8.34 -16.10
CA ILE A 211 1.20 -7.55 -15.69
C ILE A 211 2.40 -7.87 -16.59
N ASN A 212 2.51 -9.11 -17.08
CA ASN A 212 3.56 -9.57 -17.98
C ASN A 212 3.35 -9.08 -19.43
N GLY A 213 2.18 -8.51 -19.75
CA GLY A 213 1.76 -8.21 -21.11
C GLY A 213 1.14 -9.41 -21.85
N ALA A 214 0.90 -9.25 -23.15
CA ALA A 214 0.65 -10.39 -24.03
C ALA A 214 2.01 -10.99 -24.43
N LEU A 215 2.16 -12.31 -24.29
CA LEU A 215 3.23 -13.06 -24.95
C LEU A 215 3.01 -13.10 -26.45
#